data_AF-A0A2N5K0U4-F1
#
_entry.id   AF-A0A2N5K0U4-F1
#
_cell.length_a   1.000
_cell.length_b   1.000
_cell.length_c   1.000
_cell.angle_alpha   90.00
_cell.angle_beta   90.00
_cell.angle_gamma   90.00
#
_symmetry.space_group_name_H-M   'P 1'
#
loop_
_entity.id
_entity.type
_entity.pdbx_description
1 polymer ?
#
loop_
_entity_poly.entity_id
_entity_poly.type
_entity_poly.pdbx_seq_one_letter_code
_entity_poly.pdbx_strand_id
1 'polypeptide(L)'
;MLHVSSASARGSLLTLLHPRGQSRPFFGLLIAGLVLSGVSVILAGLPLWGATVITLGLILYPAVQKWRQDVLRWGVPLTVLGILVALQGFHTVEHVAQWLQYHVLGWQPKDAGGLISPLNAEVVHFVWNWSIVVIVAYLWGQGLRNLWIYPLFLWSLAHALEHLYLFVQYVQYIRLLSFTGQSWSFAQGLPGILGSHGWLDTRGPDFAGTAFLCRVVPTSFLAANRLDVHFVWNIPEFGFMLIYAHAAVRRRLVVDRSLN
;
A
#
# COMPACT_ATOMS: atom_id res chain seq x y z
N MET A 1 15.38 -40.92 16.25
CA MET A 1 16.16 -39.69 16.08
C MET A 1 16.31 -39.42 14.60
N LEU A 2 15.45 -38.57 14.02
CA LEU A 2 15.60 -38.11 12.64
C LEU A 2 16.44 -36.83 12.68
N HIS A 3 17.68 -36.91 12.21
CA HIS A 3 18.50 -35.75 11.90
C HIS A 3 17.82 -34.98 10.76
N VAL A 4 16.96 -34.02 11.11
CA VAL A 4 16.58 -32.96 10.17
C VAL A 4 17.84 -32.15 9.94
N SER A 5 18.44 -32.35 8.77
CA SER A 5 19.50 -31.51 8.20
C SER A 5 19.19 -30.04 8.49
N SER A 6 20.01 -29.43 9.34
CA SER A 6 20.02 -27.99 9.60
C SER A 6 20.67 -27.26 8.42
N ALA A 7 20.15 -27.48 7.21
CA ALA A 7 20.31 -26.54 6.10
C ALA A 7 19.66 -25.24 6.55
N SER A 8 20.44 -24.44 7.28
CA SER A 8 20.00 -23.28 8.00
C SER A 8 19.37 -22.35 6.98
N ALA A 9 18.05 -22.21 7.02
CA ALA A 9 17.34 -21.31 6.11
C ALA A 9 17.97 -19.94 6.29
N ARG A 10 18.66 -19.45 5.26
CA ARG A 10 19.15 -18.07 5.22
C ARG A 10 17.90 -17.20 5.33
N GLY A 11 17.86 -16.30 6.31
CA GLY A 11 16.73 -15.41 6.52
C GLY A 11 16.34 -14.75 5.20
N SER A 12 15.06 -14.82 4.85
CA SER A 12 14.53 -14.31 3.59
C SER A 12 13.16 -13.67 3.80
N LEU A 13 12.67 -12.97 2.78
CA LEU A 13 11.30 -12.47 2.75
C LEU A 13 10.26 -13.57 3.08
N LEU A 14 10.47 -14.80 2.59
CA LEU A 14 9.59 -15.93 2.90
C LEU A 14 9.55 -16.26 4.39
N THR A 15 10.64 -16.00 5.13
CA THR A 15 10.67 -16.16 6.59
C THR A 15 9.73 -15.19 7.28
N LEU A 16 9.61 -13.97 6.75
CA LEU A 16 8.72 -12.92 7.25
C LEU A 16 7.26 -13.17 6.89
N LEU A 17 7.02 -13.70 5.68
CA LEU A 17 5.69 -14.04 5.17
C LEU A 17 5.18 -15.40 5.68
N HIS A 18 6.02 -16.19 6.33
CA HIS A 18 5.64 -17.51 6.83
C HIS A 18 4.42 -17.40 7.77
N PRO A 19 3.36 -18.20 7.58
CA PRO A 19 2.09 -18.08 8.31
C PRO A 19 2.16 -18.60 9.76
N ARG A 20 3.28 -19.19 10.17
CA ARG A 20 3.54 -19.68 11.56
C ARG A 20 2.46 -20.63 12.10
N GLY A 21 2.01 -21.57 11.27
CA GLY A 21 0.93 -22.49 11.64
C GLY A 21 -0.47 -21.89 11.55
N GLN A 22 -0.60 -20.60 11.20
CA GLN A 22 -1.89 -19.96 10.97
C GLN A 22 -2.49 -20.25 9.58
N SER A 23 -1.86 -21.09 8.74
CA SER A 23 -2.37 -21.39 7.39
C SER A 23 -3.77 -22.00 7.44
N ARG A 24 -3.99 -23.01 8.29
CA ARG A 24 -5.29 -23.69 8.43
C ARG A 24 -6.41 -22.74 8.87
N PRO A 25 -6.28 -22.00 10.00
CA PRO A 25 -7.31 -21.04 10.39
C PRO A 25 -7.47 -19.92 9.37
N PHE A 26 -6.39 -19.46 8.72
CA PHE A 26 -6.48 -18.48 7.65
C PHE A 26 -7.36 -18.95 6.49
N PHE A 27 -7.07 -20.11 5.90
CA PHE A 27 -7.88 -20.62 4.78
C PHE A 27 -9.31 -20.99 5.19
N GLY A 28 -9.50 -21.55 6.39
CA GLY A 28 -10.84 -21.82 6.93
C GLY A 28 -11.69 -20.56 7.06
N LEU A 29 -11.12 -19.50 7.64
CA LEU A 29 -11.81 -18.21 7.81
C LEU A 29 -11.94 -17.42 6.50
N LEU A 30 -11.00 -17.58 5.56
CA LEU A 30 -11.12 -17.02 4.22
C LEU A 30 -12.30 -17.64 3.46
N ILE A 31 -12.41 -18.98 3.44
CA ILE A 31 -13.53 -19.67 2.80
C ILE A 31 -14.85 -19.30 3.47
N ALA A 32 -14.90 -19.34 4.80
CA ALA A 32 -16.10 -18.94 5.54
C ALA A 32 -16.50 -17.48 5.24
N GLY A 33 -15.52 -16.58 5.17
CA GLY A 33 -15.75 -15.18 4.80
C GLY A 33 -16.27 -15.02 3.39
N LEU A 34 -15.67 -15.69 2.40
CA LEU A 34 -16.14 -15.64 1.01
C LEU A 34 -17.57 -16.16 0.87
N VAL A 35 -17.92 -17.27 1.54
CA VAL A 35 -19.29 -17.81 1.55
C VAL A 35 -20.27 -16.83 2.21
N LEU A 36 -19.95 -16.35 3.41
CA LEU A 36 -20.80 -15.40 4.14
C LEU A 36 -21.01 -14.11 3.34
N SER A 37 -19.95 -13.59 2.75
CA SER A 37 -19.96 -12.39 1.91
C SER A 37 -20.78 -12.59 0.64
N GLY A 38 -20.62 -13.73 -0.05
CA GLY A 38 -21.44 -14.06 -1.23
C GLY A 38 -22.93 -14.15 -0.89
N VAL A 39 -23.27 -14.83 0.20
CA VAL A 39 -24.66 -14.90 0.70
C VAL A 39 -25.20 -13.51 1.05
N SER A 40 -24.39 -12.67 1.71
CA SER A 40 -24.79 -11.31 2.09
C SER A 40 -25.03 -10.40 0.88
N VAL A 41 -24.21 -10.52 -0.17
CA VAL A 41 -24.41 -9.77 -1.42
C VAL A 41 -25.69 -10.22 -2.11
N ILE A 42 -25.92 -11.54 -2.23
CA ILE A 42 -27.06 -12.08 -2.98
C ILE A 42 -28.39 -11.89 -2.24
N LEU A 43 -28.42 -12.17 -0.93
CA LEU A 43 -29.67 -12.21 -0.16
C LEU A 43 -29.99 -10.89 0.54
N ALA A 44 -28.97 -10.15 0.99
CA ALA A 44 -29.15 -8.92 1.75
C ALA A 44 -28.80 -7.65 0.95
N GLY A 45 -28.43 -7.79 -0.33
CA GLY A 45 -28.04 -6.67 -1.19
C GLY A 45 -26.81 -5.91 -0.69
N LEU A 46 -25.94 -6.57 0.09
CA LEU A 46 -24.75 -5.94 0.64
C LEU A 46 -23.83 -5.50 -0.52
N PRO A 47 -23.31 -4.26 -0.52
CA PRO A 47 -22.35 -3.85 -1.54
C PRO A 47 -21.05 -4.65 -1.42
N LEU A 48 -20.35 -4.84 -2.54
CA LEU A 48 -19.12 -5.64 -2.62
C LEU A 48 -18.06 -5.21 -1.59
N TRP A 49 -17.91 -3.90 -1.34
CA TRP A 49 -16.95 -3.41 -0.33
C TRP A 49 -17.30 -3.90 1.09
N GLY A 50 -18.58 -3.99 1.43
CA GLY A 50 -19.04 -4.50 2.72
C GLY A 50 -18.72 -5.99 2.87
N ALA A 51 -18.93 -6.75 1.79
CA ALA A 51 -18.51 -8.15 1.69
C ALA A 51 -16.98 -8.31 1.86
N THR A 52 -16.18 -7.45 1.23
CA THR A 52 -14.72 -7.46 1.42
C THR A 52 -14.34 -7.23 2.88
N VAL A 53 -14.97 -6.25 3.56
CA VAL A 53 -14.71 -5.95 4.99
C VAL A 53 -15.02 -7.15 5.88
N ILE A 54 -16.13 -7.86 5.65
CA ILE A 54 -16.48 -9.07 6.42
C ILE A 54 -15.38 -10.13 6.28
N THR A 55 -14.96 -10.43 5.05
CA THR A 55 -13.90 -11.41 4.78
C THR A 55 -12.59 -11.00 5.45
N LEU A 56 -12.19 -9.74 5.33
CA LEU A 56 -10.98 -9.21 5.96
C LEU A 56 -11.05 -9.26 7.49
N GLY A 57 -12.20 -8.93 8.06
CA GLY A 57 -12.44 -9.01 9.51
C GLY A 57 -12.25 -10.43 10.05
N LEU A 58 -12.70 -11.44 9.31
CA LEU A 58 -12.51 -12.83 9.69
C LEU A 58 -11.04 -13.27 9.63
N ILE A 59 -10.33 -12.96 8.54
CA ILE A 59 -8.91 -13.36 8.39
C ILE A 59 -7.96 -12.50 9.23
N LEU A 60 -8.43 -11.40 9.83
CA LEU A 60 -7.63 -10.58 10.74
C LEU A 60 -7.19 -11.37 11.97
N TYR A 61 -8.04 -12.27 12.48
CA TYR A 61 -7.70 -13.11 13.65
C TYR A 61 -6.40 -13.91 13.43
N PRO A 62 -6.28 -14.79 12.43
CA PRO A 62 -5.05 -15.54 12.20
C PRO A 62 -3.86 -14.63 11.84
N ALA A 63 -4.08 -13.48 11.18
CA ALA A 63 -3.03 -12.51 10.91
C ALA A 63 -2.43 -11.92 12.21
N VAL A 64 -3.29 -11.50 13.15
CA VAL A 64 -2.86 -10.98 14.46
C VAL A 64 -2.14 -12.06 15.27
N GLN A 65 -2.61 -13.31 15.26
CA GLN A 65 -1.92 -14.41 15.93
C GLN A 65 -0.53 -14.65 15.35
N LYS A 66 -0.40 -14.60 14.02
CA LYS A 66 0.91 -14.69 13.34
C LYS A 66 1.83 -13.53 13.76
N TRP A 67 1.35 -12.29 13.79
CA TRP A 67 2.19 -11.16 14.20
C TRP A 67 2.60 -11.21 15.67
N ARG A 68 1.71 -11.65 16.58
CA ARG A 68 2.08 -11.88 17.99
C ARG A 68 3.24 -12.87 18.12
N GLN A 69 3.21 -13.95 17.36
CA GLN A 69 4.29 -14.94 17.34
C GLN A 69 5.59 -14.37 16.76
N ASP A 70 5.52 -13.51 15.74
CA ASP A 70 6.71 -12.85 15.20
C ASP A 70 7.31 -11.83 16.18
N VAL A 71 6.50 -11.12 16.98
CA VAL A 71 7.04 -10.23 18.02
C VAL A 71 7.87 -11.02 19.01
N LEU A 72 7.35 -12.14 19.50
CA LEU A 72 8.04 -13.00 20.45
C LEU A 72 9.32 -13.61 19.87
N ARG A 73 9.36 -13.86 18.55
CA ARG A 73 10.47 -14.54 17.89
C ARG A 73 11.55 -13.60 17.38
N TRP A 74 11.16 -12.44 16.86
CA TRP A 74 12.03 -11.55 16.09
C TRP A 74 12.02 -10.10 16.57
N GLY A 75 11.19 -9.79 17.57
CA GLY A 75 11.02 -8.46 18.12
C GLY A 75 10.08 -7.58 17.30
N VAL A 76 9.81 -6.40 17.87
CA VAL A 76 8.88 -5.42 17.30
C VAL A 76 9.31 -4.91 15.93
N PRO A 77 10.57 -4.52 15.66
CA PRO A 77 10.93 -3.91 14.38
C PRO A 77 10.70 -4.83 13.17
N LEU A 78 11.09 -6.11 13.27
CA LEU A 78 10.85 -7.07 12.20
C LEU A 78 9.37 -7.41 12.05
N THR A 79 8.61 -7.43 13.13
CA THR A 79 7.16 -7.61 13.05
C THR A 79 6.49 -6.44 12.33
N VAL A 80 6.86 -5.20 12.68
CA VAL A 80 6.36 -3.98 12.03
C VAL A 80 6.67 -4.01 10.54
N LEU A 81 7.90 -4.38 10.15
CA LEU A 81 8.25 -4.59 8.74
C LEU A 81 7.36 -5.65 8.07
N GLY A 82 7.08 -6.76 8.74
CA GLY A 82 6.18 -7.80 8.22
C GLY A 82 4.73 -7.34 8.06
N ILE A 83 4.23 -6.52 8.99
CA ILE A 83 2.92 -5.88 8.89
C ILE A 83 2.90 -4.91 7.71
N LEU A 84 3.92 -4.04 7.60
CA LEU A 84 4.04 -3.07 6.52
C LEU A 84 4.03 -3.74 5.14
N VAL A 85 4.82 -4.80 4.95
CA VAL A 85 4.85 -5.57 3.69
C VAL A 85 3.48 -6.17 3.39
N ALA A 86 2.79 -6.73 4.39
CA ALA A 86 1.48 -7.35 4.18
C ALA A 86 0.41 -6.31 3.81
N LEU A 87 0.38 -5.19 4.52
CA LEU A 87 -0.59 -4.13 4.28
C LEU A 87 -0.31 -3.36 2.97
N GLN A 88 0.96 -3.07 2.66
CA GLN A 88 1.32 -2.45 1.37
C GLN A 88 1.08 -3.41 0.19
N GLY A 89 1.29 -4.71 0.40
CA GLY A 89 0.90 -5.72 -0.58
C GLY A 89 -0.61 -5.74 -0.82
N PHE A 90 -1.41 -5.67 0.24
CA PHE A 90 -2.87 -5.55 0.12
C PHE A 90 -3.29 -4.25 -0.59
N HIS A 91 -2.69 -3.12 -0.23
CA HIS A 91 -2.93 -1.83 -0.89
C HIS A 91 -2.55 -1.86 -2.39
N THR A 92 -1.45 -2.53 -2.74
CA THR A 92 -1.05 -2.73 -4.14
C THR A 92 -2.10 -3.58 -4.89
N VAL A 93 -2.64 -4.63 -4.28
CA VAL A 93 -3.72 -5.45 -4.88
C VAL A 93 -4.97 -4.61 -5.11
N GLU A 94 -5.32 -3.71 -4.19
CA GLU A 94 -6.44 -2.77 -4.37
C GLU A 94 -6.23 -1.90 -5.62
N HIS A 95 -5.04 -1.35 -5.82
CA HIS A 95 -4.73 -0.55 -7.01
C HIS A 95 -4.68 -1.37 -8.29
N VAL A 96 -4.21 -2.62 -8.24
CA VAL A 96 -4.31 -3.53 -9.40
C VAL A 96 -5.79 -3.75 -9.75
N ALA A 97 -6.67 -3.94 -8.76
CA ALA A 97 -8.09 -4.08 -9.01
C ALA A 97 -8.69 -2.81 -9.65
N GLN A 98 -8.35 -1.61 -9.13
CA GLN A 98 -8.75 -0.33 -9.74
C GLN A 98 -8.25 -0.20 -11.18
N TRP A 99 -6.99 -0.54 -11.43
CA TRP A 99 -6.37 -0.46 -12.75
C TRP A 99 -7.04 -1.41 -13.76
N LEU A 100 -7.35 -2.64 -13.34
CA LEU A 100 -8.11 -3.60 -14.15
C LEU A 100 -9.54 -3.13 -14.40
N GLN A 101 -10.22 -2.60 -13.37
CA GLN A 101 -11.56 -2.05 -13.52
C GLN A 101 -11.59 -0.93 -14.58
N TYR A 102 -10.60 -0.05 -14.57
CA TYR A 102 -10.52 1.05 -15.51
C TYR A 102 -10.12 0.60 -16.92
N HIS A 103 -8.96 -0.06 -17.08
CA HIS A 103 -8.39 -0.37 -18.40
C HIS A 103 -8.94 -1.62 -19.07
N VAL A 104 -9.36 -2.61 -18.28
CA VAL A 104 -9.82 -3.91 -18.81
C VAL A 104 -11.34 -3.98 -18.84
N LEU A 105 -12.01 -3.53 -17.78
CA LEU A 105 -13.48 -3.54 -17.70
C LEU A 105 -14.13 -2.26 -18.26
N GLY A 106 -13.34 -1.23 -18.58
CA GLY A 106 -13.83 0.02 -19.16
C GLY A 106 -14.69 0.84 -18.21
N TRP A 107 -14.54 0.65 -16.89
CA TRP A 107 -15.28 1.44 -15.90
C TRP A 107 -14.83 2.89 -15.94
N GLN A 108 -15.72 3.81 -15.62
CA GLN A 108 -15.34 5.22 -15.48
C GLN A 108 -14.40 5.38 -14.27
N PRO A 109 -13.50 6.38 -14.25
CA PRO A 109 -12.54 6.56 -13.16
C PRO A 109 -13.18 6.60 -11.76
N LYS A 110 -14.38 7.17 -11.64
CA LYS A 110 -15.14 7.24 -10.39
C LYS A 110 -15.71 5.89 -9.92
N ASP A 111 -15.91 4.96 -10.85
CA ASP A 111 -16.51 3.65 -10.59
C ASP A 111 -15.41 2.58 -10.39
N ALA A 112 -14.19 2.84 -10.86
CA ALA A 112 -12.98 2.04 -10.64
C ALA A 112 -12.42 2.22 -9.21
N GLY A 113 -13.23 1.89 -8.20
CA GLY A 113 -12.93 2.12 -6.78
C GLY A 113 -12.12 1.02 -6.08
N GLY A 114 -11.86 -0.12 -6.72
CA GLY A 114 -11.14 -1.26 -6.14
C GLY A 114 -12.06 -2.28 -5.48
N LEU A 115 -11.57 -3.06 -4.51
CA LEU A 115 -12.32 -4.03 -3.74
C LEU A 115 -13.03 -3.39 -2.53
N ILE A 116 -12.50 -2.28 -2.01
CA ILE A 116 -13.03 -1.51 -0.88
C ILE A 116 -13.15 -0.05 -1.32
N SER A 117 -14.20 0.26 -2.08
CA SER A 117 -14.45 1.59 -2.65
C SER A 117 -14.31 2.78 -1.68
N PRO A 118 -14.71 2.69 -0.39
CA PRO A 118 -14.47 3.77 0.58
C PRO A 118 -13.00 4.09 0.85
N LEU A 119 -12.08 3.13 0.67
CA LEU A 119 -10.64 3.34 0.83
C LEU A 119 -10.04 4.15 -0.33
N ASN A 120 -10.78 4.38 -1.42
CA ASN A 120 -10.35 5.27 -2.49
C ASN A 120 -10.40 6.77 -2.12
N ALA A 121 -10.81 7.11 -0.89
CA ALA A 121 -10.84 8.49 -0.43
C ALA A 121 -9.41 9.08 -0.29
N GLU A 122 -9.26 10.36 -0.62
CA GLU A 122 -7.95 11.02 -0.54
C GLU A 122 -7.39 11.04 0.89
N VAL A 123 -8.26 11.17 1.91
CA VAL A 123 -7.89 11.09 3.33
C VAL A 123 -7.17 9.76 3.65
N VAL A 124 -7.66 8.65 3.09
CA VAL A 124 -7.11 7.32 3.33
C VAL A 124 -5.71 7.22 2.74
N HIS A 125 -5.53 7.66 1.49
CA HIS A 125 -4.22 7.67 0.85
C HIS A 125 -3.24 8.61 1.56
N PHE A 126 -3.70 9.79 2.00
CA PHE A 126 -2.89 10.71 2.79
C PHE A 126 -2.37 10.05 4.07
N VAL A 127 -3.26 9.48 4.88
CA VAL A 127 -2.88 8.81 6.13
C VAL A 127 -1.96 7.61 5.86
N TRP A 128 -2.28 6.83 4.82
CA TRP A 128 -1.52 5.64 4.45
C TRP A 128 -0.08 5.98 4.04
N ASN A 129 0.11 6.89 3.08
CA ASN A 129 1.42 7.25 2.57
C ASN A 129 2.31 7.88 3.63
N TRP A 130 1.76 8.77 4.47
CA TRP A 130 2.52 9.33 5.59
C TRP A 130 2.85 8.28 6.67
N SER A 131 1.98 7.29 6.88
CA SER A 131 2.29 6.17 7.77
C SER A 131 3.46 5.34 7.25
N ILE A 132 3.56 5.09 5.93
CA ILE A 132 4.72 4.41 5.34
C ILE A 132 6.01 5.18 5.65
N VAL A 133 6.04 6.49 5.39
CA VAL A 133 7.23 7.32 5.66
C VAL A 133 7.65 7.24 7.13
N VAL A 134 6.70 7.39 8.06
CA VAL A 134 6.95 7.32 9.51
C VAL A 134 7.45 5.94 9.91
N ILE A 135 6.84 4.86 9.41
CA ILE A 135 7.26 3.49 9.72
C ILE A 135 8.66 3.21 9.15
N VAL A 136 8.96 3.62 7.91
CA VAL A 136 10.30 3.44 7.33
C VAL A 136 11.35 4.21 8.11
N ALA A 137 11.06 5.45 8.53
CA ALA A 137 11.94 6.23 9.41
C ALA A 137 12.14 5.55 10.78
N TYR A 138 11.08 4.99 11.36
CA TYR A 138 11.16 4.19 12.58
C TYR A 138 12.09 2.98 12.39
N LEU A 139 11.89 2.18 11.33
CA LEU A 139 12.72 1.00 11.05
C LEU A 139 14.20 1.37 10.82
N TRP A 140 14.46 2.52 10.20
CA TRP A 140 15.80 3.10 10.10
C TRP A 140 16.39 3.36 11.49
N GLY A 141 15.63 4.02 12.37
CA GLY A 141 16.01 4.34 13.74
C GLY A 141 16.29 3.10 14.60
N GLN A 142 15.54 2.02 14.36
CA GLN A 142 15.72 0.72 15.03
C GLN A 142 16.92 -0.10 14.51
N GLY A 143 17.76 0.47 13.65
CA GLY A 143 18.97 -0.18 13.16
C GLY A 143 18.77 -1.21 12.06
N LEU A 144 17.57 -1.31 11.46
CA LEU A 144 17.33 -2.13 10.26
C LEU A 144 17.84 -1.43 8.99
N ARG A 145 19.07 -0.91 9.05
CA ARG A 145 19.70 -0.12 7.98
C ARG A 145 20.31 -1.03 6.91
N ASN A 146 19.96 -0.78 5.66
CA ASN A 146 20.62 -1.35 4.49
C ASN A 146 20.46 -0.43 3.28
N LEU A 147 21.19 -0.70 2.19
CA LEU A 147 21.22 0.16 1.01
C LEU A 147 19.83 0.45 0.41
N TRP A 148 18.85 -0.45 0.59
CA TRP A 148 17.51 -0.31 0.03
C TRP A 148 16.57 0.57 0.87
N ILE A 149 16.93 0.92 2.10
CA ILE A 149 16.10 1.81 2.91
C ILE A 149 16.09 3.24 2.36
N TYR A 150 17.19 3.67 1.71
CA TYR A 150 17.34 5.01 1.15
C TYR A 150 16.40 5.24 -0.05
N PRO A 151 16.43 4.43 -1.13
CA PRO A 151 15.48 4.60 -2.23
C PRO A 151 14.04 4.39 -1.79
N LEU A 152 13.76 3.45 -0.87
CA LEU A 152 12.42 3.28 -0.29
C LEU A 152 11.95 4.54 0.42
N PHE A 153 12.78 5.13 1.28
CA PHE A 153 12.42 6.34 2.03
C PHE A 153 12.23 7.53 1.10
N LEU A 154 13.15 7.77 0.15
CA LEU A 154 13.03 8.88 -0.80
C LEU A 154 11.79 8.73 -1.68
N TRP A 155 11.50 7.53 -2.18
CA TRP A 155 10.34 7.28 -3.03
C TRP A 155 9.03 7.42 -2.26
N SER A 156 8.92 6.80 -1.08
CA SER A 156 7.73 6.94 -0.23
C SER A 156 7.51 8.38 0.26
N LEU A 157 8.57 9.14 0.50
CA LEU A 157 8.45 10.57 0.81
C LEU A 157 7.92 11.36 -0.39
N ALA A 158 8.45 11.13 -1.59
CA ALA A 158 7.96 11.79 -2.80
C ALA A 158 6.48 11.44 -3.06
N HIS A 159 6.11 10.17 -2.90
CA HIS A 159 4.74 9.71 -3.02
C HIS A 159 3.81 10.31 -1.94
N ALA A 160 4.27 10.42 -0.69
CA ALA A 160 3.53 11.10 0.37
C ALA A 160 3.34 12.60 0.12
N LEU A 161 4.31 13.26 -0.53
CA LEU A 161 4.20 14.66 -0.94
C LEU A 161 3.19 14.85 -2.08
N GLU A 162 3.11 13.93 -3.04
CA GLU A 162 2.03 13.88 -4.04
C GLU A 162 0.66 13.86 -3.35
N HIS A 163 0.48 12.97 -2.37
CA HIS A 163 -0.76 12.87 -1.61
C HIS A 163 -1.01 14.04 -0.67
N LEU A 164 0.03 14.68 -0.13
CA LEU A 164 -0.14 15.92 0.62
C LEU A 164 -0.73 17.01 -0.30
N TYR A 165 -0.21 17.16 -1.52
CA TYR A 165 -0.73 18.11 -2.50
C TYR A 165 -2.19 17.78 -2.87
N LEU A 166 -2.48 16.53 -3.22
CA LEU A 166 -3.84 16.07 -3.51
C LEU A 166 -4.79 16.30 -2.33
N PHE A 167 -4.35 16.05 -1.10
CA PHE A 167 -5.14 16.28 0.10
C PHE A 167 -5.48 17.76 0.32
N VAL A 168 -4.52 18.66 0.06
CA VAL A 168 -4.78 20.11 0.09
C VAL A 168 -5.84 20.49 -0.95
N GLN A 169 -5.72 19.98 -2.18
CA GLN A 169 -6.70 20.22 -3.25
C GLN A 169 -8.08 19.65 -2.88
N TYR A 170 -8.11 18.45 -2.29
CA TYR A 170 -9.33 17.78 -1.82
C TYR A 170 -10.05 18.61 -0.76
N VAL A 171 -9.35 19.13 0.24
CA VAL A 171 -9.95 19.97 1.29
C VAL A 171 -10.49 21.28 0.71
N GLN A 172 -9.79 21.89 -0.25
CA GLN A 172 -10.26 23.10 -0.93
C GLN A 172 -11.54 22.82 -1.74
N TYR A 173 -11.56 21.71 -2.48
CA TYR A 173 -12.70 21.33 -3.31
C TYR A 173 -13.93 20.96 -2.49
N ILE A 174 -13.78 20.23 -1.37
CA ILE A 174 -14.91 19.93 -0.47
C ILE A 174 -15.51 21.20 0.13
N ARG A 175 -14.68 22.19 0.49
CA ARG A 175 -15.19 23.47 0.96
C ARG A 175 -16.04 24.13 -0.12
N LEU A 176 -15.59 24.13 -1.38
CA LEU A 176 -16.39 24.65 -2.49
C LEU A 176 -17.72 23.89 -2.68
N LEU A 177 -17.70 22.56 -2.65
CA LEU A 177 -18.91 21.72 -2.80
C LEU A 177 -19.91 21.92 -1.65
N SER A 178 -19.42 22.21 -0.44
CA SER A 178 -20.29 22.49 0.71
C SER A 178 -21.17 23.74 0.50
N PHE A 179 -20.69 24.72 -0.28
CA PHE A 179 -21.47 25.89 -0.65
C PHE A 179 -22.50 25.62 -1.76
N THR A 180 -22.30 24.57 -2.56
CA THR A 180 -23.20 24.22 -3.69
C THR A 180 -24.14 23.06 -3.38
N GLY A 181 -24.10 22.52 -2.15
CA GLY A 181 -24.93 21.39 -1.72
C GLY A 181 -24.61 20.06 -2.40
N GLN A 182 -23.45 19.96 -3.05
CA GLN A 182 -23.04 18.75 -3.78
C GLN A 182 -22.36 17.73 -2.84
N SER A 183 -22.49 16.44 -3.18
CA SER A 183 -21.87 15.34 -2.42
C SER A 183 -20.33 15.41 -2.42
N TRP A 184 -19.71 15.02 -1.31
CA TRP A 184 -18.25 14.94 -1.19
C TRP A 184 -17.60 13.90 -2.11
N SER A 185 -18.38 12.97 -2.65
CA SER A 185 -17.91 11.98 -3.64
C SER A 185 -17.39 12.63 -4.92
N PHE A 186 -17.78 13.86 -5.24
CA PHE A 186 -17.26 14.62 -6.38
C PHE A 186 -15.81 15.08 -6.20
N ALA A 187 -15.27 15.07 -4.97
CA ALA A 187 -13.89 15.49 -4.70
C ALA A 187 -12.86 14.37 -4.97
N GLN A 188 -13.27 13.21 -5.49
CA GLN A 188 -12.36 12.14 -5.85
C GLN A 188 -11.75 12.34 -7.25
N GLY A 189 -10.54 11.83 -7.45
CA GLY A 189 -9.91 11.86 -8.77
C GLY A 189 -9.26 13.20 -9.15
N LEU A 190 -9.02 14.09 -8.19
CA LEU A 190 -8.36 15.38 -8.45
C LEU A 190 -6.92 15.19 -8.99
N PRO A 191 -6.45 16.07 -9.87
CA PRO A 191 -5.10 15.99 -10.41
C PRO A 191 -4.04 16.34 -9.34
N GLY A 192 -2.91 15.64 -9.38
CA GLY A 192 -1.83 15.74 -8.41
C GLY A 192 -0.73 16.73 -8.81
N ILE A 193 0.50 16.52 -8.33
CA ILE A 193 1.65 17.27 -8.84
C ILE A 193 1.99 16.76 -10.24
N LEU A 194 1.88 15.44 -10.43
CA LEU A 194 2.10 14.74 -11.69
C LEU A 194 0.77 14.33 -12.35
N GLY A 195 0.84 13.96 -13.63
CA GLY A 195 -0.33 13.56 -14.42
C GLY A 195 -1.06 14.71 -15.10
N SER A 196 -2.03 14.32 -15.91
CA SER A 196 -2.83 15.22 -16.74
C SER A 196 -3.55 16.23 -15.86
N HIS A 197 -3.46 17.51 -16.20
CA HIS A 197 -4.01 18.62 -15.42
C HIS A 197 -3.39 18.79 -14.02
N GLY A 198 -2.27 18.12 -13.74
CA GLY A 198 -1.50 18.27 -12.52
C GLY A 198 -0.74 19.59 -12.45
N TRP A 199 -0.07 19.83 -11.32
CA TRP A 199 0.69 21.06 -11.11
C TRP A 199 1.82 21.23 -12.15
N LEU A 200 2.55 20.18 -12.49
CA LEU A 200 3.61 20.27 -13.50
C LEU A 200 3.06 20.48 -14.92
N ASP A 201 1.98 19.78 -15.28
CA ASP A 201 1.34 19.90 -16.59
C ASP A 201 0.79 21.32 -16.81
N THR A 202 0.13 21.89 -15.78
CA THR A 202 -0.47 23.23 -15.85
C THR A 202 0.53 24.39 -15.81
N ARG A 203 1.69 24.21 -15.16
CA ARG A 203 2.73 25.24 -15.06
C ARG A 203 3.70 25.22 -16.25
N GLY A 204 3.93 24.05 -16.82
CA GLY A 204 4.86 23.87 -17.94
C GLY A 204 6.33 24.12 -17.57
N PRO A 205 7.24 24.03 -18.57
CA PRO A 205 8.68 24.18 -18.36
C PRO A 205 9.12 25.64 -18.13
N ASP A 206 8.27 26.62 -18.48
CA ASP A 206 8.60 28.04 -18.43
C ASP A 206 8.41 28.67 -17.04
N PHE A 207 7.80 27.92 -16.11
CA PHE A 207 7.66 28.36 -14.72
C PHE A 207 8.96 28.13 -13.94
N ALA A 208 9.36 29.12 -13.13
CA ALA A 208 10.59 29.06 -12.36
C ALA A 208 10.56 27.85 -11.40
N GLY A 209 11.56 26.96 -11.54
CA GLY A 209 11.73 25.77 -10.70
C GLY A 209 11.11 24.48 -11.23
N THR A 210 10.29 24.49 -12.30
CA THR A 210 9.71 23.27 -12.89
C THR A 210 10.46 22.76 -14.12
N ALA A 211 11.27 23.61 -14.76
CA ALA A 211 12.01 23.27 -15.98
C ALA A 211 12.82 21.96 -15.89
N PHE A 212 13.47 21.70 -14.75
CA PHE A 212 14.21 20.45 -14.55
C PHE A 212 13.28 19.24 -14.44
N LEU A 213 12.20 19.36 -13.66
CA LEU A 213 11.24 18.28 -13.46
C LEU A 213 10.53 17.92 -14.78
N CYS A 214 10.12 18.90 -15.57
CA CYS A 214 9.51 18.68 -16.88
C CYS A 214 10.47 18.03 -17.91
N ARG A 215 11.79 18.06 -17.68
CA ARG A 215 12.79 17.35 -18.51
C ARG A 215 13.00 15.91 -18.08
N VAL A 216 12.90 15.62 -16.79
CA VAL A 216 13.19 14.29 -16.22
C VAL A 216 11.94 13.42 -16.17
N VAL A 217 10.77 14.02 -15.98
CA VAL A 217 9.49 13.29 -15.99
C VAL A 217 9.08 13.05 -17.44
N PRO A 218 8.81 11.79 -17.86
CA PRO A 218 8.35 11.50 -19.21
C PRO A 218 7.05 12.24 -19.54
N THR A 219 6.94 12.78 -20.75
CA THR A 219 5.73 13.47 -21.21
C THR A 219 4.49 12.58 -21.18
N SER A 220 4.65 11.28 -21.46
CA SER A 220 3.58 10.29 -21.31
C SER A 220 3.07 10.17 -19.88
N PHE A 221 3.93 10.41 -18.88
CA PHE A 221 3.55 10.41 -17.47
C PHE A 221 2.83 11.70 -17.07
N LEU A 222 3.21 12.83 -17.65
CA LEU A 222 2.48 14.10 -17.49
C LEU A 222 1.11 14.09 -18.17
N ALA A 223 0.92 13.25 -19.20
CA ALA A 223 -0.37 13.05 -19.85
C ALA A 223 -1.22 11.93 -19.21
N ALA A 224 -0.68 11.17 -18.26
CA ALA A 224 -1.37 10.05 -17.64
C ALA A 224 -2.46 10.53 -16.68
N ASN A 225 -3.59 9.83 -16.62
CA ASN A 225 -4.62 10.12 -15.64
C ASN A 225 -4.12 9.82 -14.21
N ARG A 226 -4.81 10.34 -13.19
CA ARG A 226 -4.46 10.16 -11.78
C ARG A 226 -4.31 8.69 -11.39
N LEU A 227 -5.19 7.81 -11.89
CA LEU A 227 -5.17 6.38 -11.56
C LEU A 227 -3.84 5.75 -12.00
N ASP A 228 -3.40 6.05 -13.23
CA ASP A 228 -2.14 5.54 -13.77
C ASP A 228 -0.92 6.11 -13.03
N VAL A 229 -0.93 7.41 -12.75
CA VAL A 229 0.12 8.07 -11.96
C VAL A 229 0.25 7.40 -10.59
N HIS A 230 -0.87 7.19 -9.91
CA HIS A 230 -0.90 6.59 -8.58
C HIS A 230 -0.47 5.11 -8.60
N PHE A 231 -0.83 4.36 -9.65
CA PHE A 231 -0.36 3.00 -9.84
C PHE A 231 1.17 2.93 -10.03
N VAL A 232 1.73 3.85 -10.83
CA VAL A 232 3.17 3.96 -11.05
C VAL A 232 3.91 4.39 -9.78
N TRP A 233 3.30 5.15 -8.89
CA TRP A 233 3.89 5.41 -7.57
C TRP A 233 3.96 4.16 -6.70
N ASN A 234 2.90 3.35 -6.67
CA ASN A 234 2.82 2.16 -5.82
C ASN A 234 3.78 1.04 -6.23
N ILE A 235 3.98 0.78 -7.52
CA ILE A 235 4.82 -0.34 -7.99
C ILE A 235 6.26 -0.26 -7.46
N PRO A 236 7.02 0.84 -7.66
CA PRO A 236 8.39 0.93 -7.18
C PRO A 236 8.45 1.02 -5.66
N GLU A 237 7.48 1.66 -5.00
CA GLU A 237 7.42 1.70 -3.55
C GLU A 237 7.36 0.30 -2.94
N PHE A 238 6.42 -0.53 -3.41
CA PHE A 238 6.30 -1.90 -2.95
C PHE A 238 7.51 -2.75 -3.38
N GLY A 239 8.03 -2.55 -4.61
CA GLY A 239 9.24 -3.20 -5.09
C GLY A 239 10.46 -2.95 -4.18
N PHE A 240 10.74 -1.69 -3.87
CA PHE A 240 11.81 -1.32 -2.93
C PHE A 240 11.55 -1.88 -1.54
N MET A 241 10.30 -1.89 -1.07
CA MET A 241 9.92 -2.47 0.22
C MET A 241 10.20 -3.96 0.30
N LEU A 242 9.89 -4.74 -0.73
CA LEU A 242 10.16 -6.18 -0.79
C LEU A 242 11.67 -6.47 -0.76
N ILE A 243 12.46 -5.72 -1.54
CA ILE A 243 13.91 -5.89 -1.59
C ILE A 243 14.54 -5.47 -0.25
N TYR A 244 14.10 -4.34 0.32
CA TYR A 244 14.49 -3.87 1.65
C TYR A 244 14.19 -4.92 2.72
N ALA A 245 12.98 -5.47 2.73
CA ALA A 245 12.56 -6.45 3.71
C ALA A 245 13.39 -7.73 3.63
N HIS A 246 13.63 -8.23 2.41
CA HIS A 246 14.49 -9.38 2.18
C HIS A 246 15.92 -9.13 2.73
N ALA A 247 16.52 -7.98 2.41
CA ALA A 247 17.86 -7.63 2.86
C ALA A 247 17.95 -7.45 4.39
N ALA A 248 16.94 -6.82 5.01
CA ALA A 248 16.88 -6.58 6.44
C ALA A 248 16.81 -7.89 7.23
N VAL A 249 15.90 -8.81 6.85
CA VAL A 249 15.76 -10.12 7.49
C VAL A 249 17.05 -10.93 7.35
N ARG A 250 17.66 -10.95 6.16
CA ARG A 250 18.91 -11.68 5.93
C ARG A 250 20.04 -11.18 6.82
N ARG A 251 20.22 -9.87 6.97
CA ARG A 251 21.26 -9.29 7.82
C ARG A 251 21.03 -9.62 9.29
N ARG A 252 19.80 -9.45 9.79
CA ARG A 252 19.50 -9.66 11.22
C ARG A 252 19.74 -11.10 11.65
N LEU A 253 19.29 -12.07 10.85
CA LEU A 253 19.46 -13.49 11.17
C LEU A 253 20.90 -14.00 11.03
N VAL A 254 21.77 -13.29 10.31
CA VAL A 254 23.20 -13.59 10.28
C VAL A 254 23.88 -13.11 11.56
N VAL A 255 23.56 -11.90 12.02
CA VAL A 255 24.14 -11.32 13.25
C VAL A 255 23.79 -12.14 14.49
N ASP A 256 22.52 -12.56 14.64
CA ASP A 256 22.10 -13.37 15.79
C ASP A 256 22.80 -14.73 15.87
N ARG A 257 23.33 -15.25 14.76
CA ARG A 257 24.11 -16.50 14.74
C ARG A 257 25.59 -16.32 15.04
N SER A 258 26.14 -15.12 14.85
CA SER A 258 27.54 -14.85 15.21
C SER A 258 27.73 -14.56 16.70
N LEU A 259 26.64 -14.34 17.43
CA LEU A 259 26.63 -14.03 18.86
C LEU A 259 26.28 -15.24 19.75
N ASN A 260 25.94 -16.39 19.14
CA ASN A 260 25.65 -17.66 19.79
C ASN A 260 26.68 -18.71 19.35
#